data_AF-A0A7Y7V7U8-F1
#
_entry.id   AF-A0A7Y7V7U8-F1
#
_cell.length_a   1.000
_cell.length_b   1.000
_cell.length_c   1.000
_cell.angle_alpha   90.00
_cell.angle_beta   90.00
_cell.angle_gamma   90.00
#
_symmetry.space_group_name_H-M   'P 1'
#
loop_
_entity.id
_entity.type
_entity.pdbx_description
1 polymer ?
#
loop_
_entity_poly.entity_id
_entity_poly.type
_entity_poly.pdbx_seq_one_letter_code
_entity_poly.pdbx_strand_id
1 'polypeptide(L)'
;MEVLVTFLEGDPDQPLISGCLYHKENQVPYEFVIPVGTLEALPAEKKIKVAVVMGGVTTYTYWWRIDGLLGDAEGNGIDGWFAEPDTALSRHSPYEWEGFDFIEESVSNVDHLASYLNELNQLDEVEKETFVPKASASTNGPVKERLYSIVDTDKNDRLTLAEIRAALAKPWFAQPISQLVTKYESEWFYKAEKWDALDELMGHTAEQPNAGWVAEKKRIEHLSWWKVVAETEALSAEENIWHMHLLPYIGFMSGVSRFSCAKCGKNIALTSAIMKKIAAPSVLEQFAKEFAETANVIFSEYGINTCSQVSFILGQGKVETQGFTRFRESLNYSRATFTPRKLYNLVTTAVNNGFARKGLNLTEEQKLKYIDDHLLGNDAGYGQHSFGSLDYPNNDYRGRGLLHLTFYEAYKKCADAIGVRVDSNPELAETDIKVILASGSWYWKANNIGMVADDTSLDMDLKIRRVTAKINTGLDQLTNRVVFTKEIAKLMNDEFGGCAG
;
A
#
# COMPACT_ATOMS: atom_id res chain seq x y z
N MET A 1 42.67 2.99 -12.73
CA MET A 1 43.36 4.22 -13.22
C MET A 1 44.28 4.69 -12.09
N GLU A 2 45.60 4.65 -12.28
CA GLU A 2 46.54 5.19 -11.28
C GLU A 2 46.67 6.69 -11.53
N VAL A 3 46.38 7.48 -10.51
CA VAL A 3 46.50 8.94 -10.55
C VAL A 3 47.83 9.36 -9.97
N LEU A 4 48.54 10.21 -10.70
CA LEU A 4 49.73 10.88 -10.18
C LEU A 4 49.28 11.98 -9.24
N VAL A 5 49.23 11.64 -7.95
CA VAL A 5 48.94 12.60 -6.88
C VAL A 5 50.23 13.33 -6.54
N THR A 6 50.27 14.62 -6.86
CA THR A 6 51.21 15.58 -6.27
C THR A 6 50.50 16.30 -5.13
N PHE A 7 51.21 17.12 -4.38
CA PHE A 7 50.66 17.86 -3.26
C PHE A 7 50.98 19.34 -3.46
N LEU A 8 50.01 20.23 -3.21
CA LEU A 8 50.26 21.66 -3.30
C LEU A 8 51.35 21.99 -2.27
N GLU A 9 52.51 22.46 -2.74
CA GLU A 9 53.67 22.77 -1.89
C GLU A 9 54.17 21.58 -1.03
N GLY A 10 53.81 20.34 -1.36
CA GLY A 10 54.19 19.15 -0.59
C GLY A 10 53.29 18.86 0.62
N ASP A 11 52.17 19.57 0.79
CA ASP A 11 51.22 19.35 1.89
C ASP A 11 50.36 18.09 1.64
N PRO A 12 50.53 17.01 2.44
CA PRO A 12 49.80 15.76 2.26
C PRO A 12 48.27 15.91 2.42
N ASP A 13 47.80 16.99 3.03
CA ASP A 13 46.36 17.28 3.19
C ASP A 13 45.78 18.07 2.00
N GLN A 14 46.61 18.43 1.01
CA GLN A 14 46.21 19.15 -0.22
C GLN A 14 46.65 18.41 -1.50
N PRO A 15 46.05 17.25 -1.81
CA PRO A 15 46.37 16.50 -3.01
C PRO A 15 45.97 17.25 -4.28
N LEU A 16 46.88 17.33 -5.24
CA LEU A 16 46.63 17.69 -6.64
C LEU A 16 46.85 16.49 -7.54
N ILE A 17 45.88 16.18 -8.40
CA ILE A 17 46.09 15.19 -9.45
C ILE A 17 46.81 15.90 -10.61
N SER A 18 48.07 15.52 -10.85
CA SER A 18 48.93 16.13 -11.87
C SER A 18 48.94 15.38 -13.21
N GLY A 19 48.37 14.17 -13.25
CA GLY A 19 48.26 13.39 -14.47
C GLY A 19 47.59 12.03 -14.27
N CYS A 20 47.35 11.35 -15.39
CA CYS A 20 46.78 10.01 -15.46
C CYS A 20 47.82 9.03 -16.02
N LEU A 21 47.97 7.87 -15.40
CA LEU A 21 48.55 6.70 -16.06
C LEU A 21 47.40 5.85 -16.62
N TYR A 22 47.41 5.64 -17.95
CA TYR A 22 46.48 4.74 -18.63
C TYR A 22 46.59 3.34 -18.01
N HIS A 23 45.54 2.90 -17.32
CA HIS A 23 45.53 1.61 -16.65
C HIS A 23 45.00 0.56 -17.62
N LYS A 24 45.91 0.01 -18.43
CA LYS A 24 45.61 -1.08 -19.37
C LYS A 24 45.00 -2.32 -18.68
N GLU A 25 45.22 -2.48 -17.37
CA GLU A 25 44.86 -3.69 -16.62
C GLU A 25 43.45 -3.69 -15.99
N ASN A 26 42.81 -2.53 -15.80
CA ASN A 26 41.49 -2.44 -15.14
C ASN A 26 40.45 -1.91 -16.12
N GLN A 27 40.02 -2.77 -17.06
CA GLN A 27 38.95 -2.46 -17.98
C GLN A 27 37.60 -2.59 -17.28
N VAL A 28 36.68 -1.68 -17.58
CA VAL A 28 35.28 -1.75 -17.11
C VAL A 28 34.46 -2.26 -18.30
N PRO A 29 34.16 -3.57 -18.39
CA PRO A 29 33.49 -4.14 -19.55
C PRO A 29 31.98 -3.93 -19.52
N TYR A 30 31.43 -3.50 -18.38
CA TYR A 30 30.00 -3.22 -18.23
C TYR A 30 29.73 -1.75 -18.49
N GLU A 31 28.77 -1.48 -19.36
CA GLU A 31 28.19 -0.15 -19.47
C GLU A 31 27.42 0.17 -18.18
N PHE A 32 27.63 1.38 -17.66
CA PHE A 32 26.98 1.83 -16.43
C PHE A 32 26.68 3.32 -16.51
N VAL A 33 25.40 3.67 -16.39
CA VAL A 33 24.88 5.02 -16.43
C VAL A 33 24.78 5.58 -15.01
N ILE A 34 25.37 6.75 -14.78
CA ILE A 34 25.32 7.42 -13.48
C ILE A 34 24.58 8.75 -13.63
N PRO A 35 23.52 9.00 -12.84
CA PRO A 35 22.87 10.30 -12.83
C PRO A 35 23.89 11.40 -12.45
N VAL A 36 23.93 12.47 -13.23
CA VAL A 36 24.86 13.60 -12.97
C VAL A 36 24.66 14.18 -11.58
N GLY A 37 23.42 14.26 -11.10
CA GLY A 37 23.13 14.72 -9.74
C GLY A 37 23.76 13.84 -8.65
N THR A 38 23.94 12.53 -8.89
CA THR A 38 24.66 11.63 -7.97
C THR A 38 26.14 11.97 -7.92
N LEU A 39 26.76 12.28 -9.06
CA LEU A 39 28.16 12.73 -9.12
C LEU A 39 28.32 14.08 -8.40
N GLU A 40 27.45 15.04 -8.69
CA GLU A 40 27.48 16.38 -8.08
C GLU A 40 27.28 16.34 -6.56
N ALA A 41 26.48 15.40 -6.06
CA ALA A 41 26.22 15.18 -4.65
C ALA A 41 27.36 14.48 -3.88
N LEU A 42 28.40 13.99 -4.57
CA LEU A 42 29.56 13.38 -3.89
C LEU A 42 30.20 14.37 -2.91
N PRO A 43 30.82 13.89 -1.81
CA PRO A 43 31.59 14.74 -0.91
C PRO A 43 32.73 15.49 -1.63
N ALA A 44 33.19 16.61 -1.06
CA ALA A 44 34.22 17.44 -1.70
C ALA A 44 35.52 16.67 -1.94
N GLU A 45 35.91 15.80 -1.02
CA GLU A 45 37.08 14.92 -1.10
C GLU A 45 37.02 13.87 -2.23
N LYS A 46 35.84 13.65 -2.81
CA LYS A 46 35.62 12.74 -3.96
C LYS A 46 35.43 13.48 -5.28
N LYS A 47 35.65 14.80 -5.30
CA LYS A 47 35.47 15.67 -6.47
C LYS A 47 36.66 16.60 -6.64
N ILE A 48 37.23 16.64 -7.84
CA ILE A 48 38.30 17.61 -8.15
C ILE A 48 37.95 18.33 -9.44
N LYS A 49 38.17 19.64 -9.48
CA LYS A 49 37.99 20.46 -10.68
C LYS A 49 39.31 21.15 -11.00
N VAL A 50 39.90 20.80 -12.13
CA VAL A 50 41.20 21.33 -12.58
C VAL A 50 41.01 22.22 -13.80
N ALA A 51 41.59 23.42 -13.80
CA ALA A 51 41.59 24.31 -14.95
C ALA A 51 42.74 23.95 -15.91
N VAL A 52 42.43 23.84 -17.20
CA VAL A 52 43.40 23.58 -18.27
C VAL A 52 43.39 24.77 -19.23
N VAL A 53 44.49 25.50 -19.29
CA VAL A 53 44.64 26.68 -20.15
C VAL A 53 45.46 26.31 -21.38
N MET A 54 44.84 26.34 -22.56
CA MET A 54 45.52 26.12 -23.84
C MET A 54 45.11 27.19 -24.84
N GLY A 55 46.08 27.85 -25.47
CA GLY A 55 45.82 28.85 -26.52
C GLY A 55 44.97 30.05 -26.09
N GLY A 56 44.99 30.42 -24.81
CA GLY A 56 44.15 31.51 -24.26
C GLY A 56 42.71 31.12 -23.91
N VAL A 57 42.35 29.84 -24.06
CA VAL A 57 41.06 29.29 -23.63
C VAL A 57 41.26 28.47 -22.37
N THR A 58 40.45 28.76 -21.34
CA THR A 58 40.40 27.95 -20.11
C THR A 58 39.27 26.93 -20.23
N THR A 59 39.64 25.66 -20.16
CA THR A 59 38.71 24.52 -20.04
C THR A 59 38.84 23.92 -18.63
N TYR A 60 37.92 23.02 -18.26
CA TYR A 60 37.96 22.35 -16.96
C TYR A 60 37.88 20.84 -17.13
N THR A 61 38.72 20.13 -16.38
CA THR A 61 38.62 18.68 -16.20
C THR A 61 38.03 18.42 -14.82
N TYR A 62 36.92 17.67 -14.78
CA TYR A 62 36.32 17.19 -13.53
C TYR A 62 36.81 15.78 -13.25
N TRP A 63 37.15 15.50 -12.00
CA TRP A 63 37.50 14.17 -11.54
C TRP A 63 36.52 13.72 -10.47
N TRP A 64 36.02 12.50 -10.63
CA TRP A 64 35.03 11.89 -9.76
C TRP A 64 35.61 10.60 -9.19
N ARG A 65 35.65 10.48 -7.86
CA ARG A 65 35.97 9.21 -7.20
C ARG A 65 34.72 8.42 -6.97
N ILE A 66 34.67 7.23 -7.55
CA ILE A 66 33.54 6.32 -7.46
C ILE A 66 34.04 5.03 -6.86
N ASP A 67 33.43 4.64 -5.74
CA ASP A 67 33.73 3.39 -5.04
C ASP A 67 32.44 2.53 -5.04
N GLY A 68 32.58 1.24 -5.31
CA GLY A 68 31.53 0.23 -5.22
C GLY A 68 30.47 0.25 -6.33
N LEU A 69 30.66 1.02 -7.42
CA LEU A 69 29.67 1.11 -8.51
C LEU A 69 30.07 0.38 -9.80
N LEU A 70 31.35 0.06 -9.99
CA LEU A 70 31.86 -0.52 -11.24
C LEU A 70 32.48 -1.89 -10.99
N GLY A 71 32.49 -2.74 -12.01
CA GLY A 71 33.03 -4.09 -11.94
C GLY A 71 34.03 -4.42 -13.03
N ASP A 72 34.95 -5.36 -12.77
CA ASP A 72 35.88 -5.94 -13.75
C ASP A 72 35.27 -7.10 -14.54
N ALA A 73 36.01 -7.66 -15.51
CA ALA A 73 35.54 -8.77 -16.33
C ALA A 73 35.22 -10.05 -15.54
N GLU A 74 35.81 -10.20 -14.36
CA GLU A 74 35.59 -11.27 -13.42
C GLU A 74 34.42 -10.98 -12.45
N GLY A 75 33.80 -9.79 -12.55
CA GLY A 75 32.66 -9.35 -11.76
C GLY A 75 33.01 -8.87 -10.35
N ASN A 76 34.28 -8.57 -10.06
CA ASN A 76 34.72 -7.96 -8.81
C ASN A 76 34.60 -6.44 -8.86
N GLY A 77 34.44 -5.80 -7.71
CA GLY A 77 34.30 -4.35 -7.62
C GLY A 77 35.59 -3.59 -7.96
N ILE A 78 35.44 -2.51 -8.73
CA ILE A 78 36.49 -1.55 -9.05
C ILE A 78 36.16 -0.22 -8.39
N ASP A 79 37.11 0.29 -7.62
CA ASP A 79 37.09 1.62 -7.03
C ASP A 79 38.12 2.51 -7.72
N GLY A 80 37.80 3.78 -7.98
CA GLY A 80 38.77 4.65 -8.63
C GLY A 80 38.29 6.04 -9.00
N TRP A 81 39.21 6.80 -9.61
CA TRP A 81 38.98 8.13 -10.14
C TRP A 81 38.75 8.07 -11.66
N PHE A 82 37.79 8.87 -12.13
CA PHE A 82 37.46 9.05 -13.55
C PHE A 82 37.47 10.54 -13.90
N ALA A 83 37.93 10.88 -15.10
CA ALA A 83 38.01 12.26 -15.57
C ALA A 83 36.89 12.58 -16.57
N GLU A 84 36.41 13.81 -16.59
CA GLU A 84 35.53 14.34 -17.62
C GLU A 84 36.12 15.66 -18.18
N PRO A 85 36.24 15.83 -19.51
CA PRO A 85 35.86 14.87 -20.54
C PRO A 85 36.88 13.73 -20.69
N ASP A 86 36.39 12.50 -20.91
CA ASP A 86 37.15 11.32 -21.30
C ASP A 86 36.50 10.73 -22.56
N THR A 87 37.29 10.17 -23.47
CA THR A 87 36.80 9.56 -24.71
C THR A 87 35.88 8.35 -24.48
N ALA A 88 35.94 7.72 -23.31
CA ALA A 88 35.08 6.60 -22.92
C ALA A 88 33.79 7.03 -22.20
N LEU A 89 33.58 8.34 -21.97
CA LEU A 89 32.41 8.87 -21.29
C LEU A 89 31.55 9.73 -22.22
N SER A 90 30.24 9.55 -22.14
CA SER A 90 29.25 10.34 -22.87
C SER A 90 28.19 10.90 -21.92
N ARG A 91 27.65 12.08 -22.25
CA ARG A 91 26.49 12.64 -21.55
C ARG A 91 25.24 12.36 -22.36
N HIS A 92 24.24 11.83 -21.68
CA HIS A 92 22.95 11.47 -22.27
C HIS A 92 21.82 12.23 -21.59
N SER A 93 20.81 12.58 -22.38
CA SER A 93 19.54 13.06 -21.84
C SER A 93 18.82 11.93 -21.09
N PRO A 94 18.11 12.21 -19.98
CA PRO A 94 17.25 11.21 -19.34
C PRO A 94 16.10 10.72 -20.25
N TYR A 95 15.90 11.36 -21.41
CA TYR A 95 14.91 10.96 -22.41
C TYR A 95 15.48 10.08 -23.54
N GLU A 96 16.77 9.79 -23.56
CA GLU A 96 17.41 8.94 -24.59
C GLU A 96 17.29 7.44 -24.32
N TRP A 97 16.92 7.04 -23.09
CA TRP A 97 16.83 5.63 -22.68
C TRP A 97 18.12 4.83 -22.92
N GLU A 98 19.27 5.49 -22.82
CA GLU A 98 20.58 4.85 -22.93
C GLU A 98 20.74 3.74 -21.88
N GLY A 99 21.31 2.60 -22.29
CA GLY A 99 21.50 1.42 -21.43
C GLY A 99 20.26 0.53 -21.27
N PHE A 100 19.12 0.89 -21.85
CA PHE A 100 17.94 0.02 -21.84
C PHE A 100 17.98 -1.04 -22.94
N ASP A 101 17.74 -2.29 -22.54
CA ASP A 101 17.60 -3.42 -23.46
C ASP A 101 16.12 -3.64 -23.77
N PHE A 102 15.76 -3.60 -25.05
CA PHE A 102 14.40 -3.85 -25.53
C PHE A 102 14.30 -5.28 -26.06
N ILE A 103 13.58 -6.14 -25.34
CA ILE A 103 13.49 -7.57 -25.63
C ILE A 103 12.05 -7.93 -25.95
N GLU A 104 11.79 -8.50 -27.13
CA GLU A 104 10.49 -9.11 -27.44
C GLU A 104 10.49 -10.56 -26.95
N GLU A 105 9.59 -10.87 -26.02
CA GLU A 105 9.42 -12.22 -25.49
C GLU A 105 8.44 -13.00 -26.38
N SER A 106 8.78 -14.26 -26.66
CA SER A 106 8.08 -15.12 -27.62
C SER A 106 7.60 -16.44 -27.01
N VAL A 107 8.00 -16.75 -25.78
CA VAL A 107 7.66 -17.96 -25.05
C VAL A 107 6.21 -17.92 -24.55
N SER A 108 5.50 -19.05 -24.57
CA SER A 108 4.11 -19.11 -24.08
C SER A 108 4.00 -19.40 -22.57
N ASN A 109 2.83 -19.14 -21.98
CA ASN A 109 2.55 -19.53 -20.59
C ASN A 109 2.75 -21.04 -20.34
N VAL A 110 2.45 -21.88 -21.33
CA VAL A 110 2.64 -23.34 -21.23
C VAL A 110 4.12 -23.66 -21.11
N ASP A 111 4.95 -23.02 -21.91
CA ASP A 111 6.39 -23.23 -21.90
C ASP A 111 6.99 -22.76 -20.56
N HIS A 112 6.53 -21.62 -20.02
CA HIS A 112 6.94 -21.13 -18.70
C HIS A 112 6.54 -22.08 -17.57
N LEU A 113 5.28 -22.54 -17.54
CA LEU A 113 4.82 -23.48 -16.52
C LEU A 113 5.52 -24.84 -16.63
N ALA A 114 5.72 -25.33 -17.85
CA ALA A 114 6.49 -26.55 -18.12
C ALA A 114 7.92 -26.44 -17.60
N SER A 115 8.60 -25.32 -17.84
CA SER A 115 9.95 -25.05 -17.30
C SER A 115 9.96 -25.06 -15.77
N TYR A 116 9.00 -24.40 -15.13
CA TYR A 116 8.89 -24.37 -13.67
C TYR A 116 8.67 -25.78 -13.07
N LEU A 117 7.73 -26.55 -13.62
CA LEU A 117 7.44 -27.91 -13.14
C LEU A 117 8.60 -28.87 -13.41
N ASN A 118 9.29 -28.73 -14.54
CA ASN A 118 10.48 -29.52 -14.87
C ASN A 118 11.63 -29.24 -13.88
N GLU A 119 11.89 -27.98 -13.54
CA GLU A 119 12.89 -27.59 -12.54
C GLU A 119 12.59 -28.17 -11.15
N LEU A 120 11.30 -28.25 -10.79
CA LEU A 120 10.85 -28.87 -9.54
C LEU A 120 10.78 -30.40 -9.59
N ASN A 121 11.09 -31.04 -10.73
CA ASN A 121 10.91 -32.47 -10.97
C ASN A 121 9.47 -32.95 -10.69
N GLN A 122 8.48 -32.12 -11.04
CA GLN A 122 7.06 -32.41 -10.82
C GLN A 122 6.33 -32.97 -12.06
N LEU A 123 7.04 -33.11 -13.18
CA LEU A 123 6.53 -33.80 -14.38
C LEU A 123 6.75 -35.31 -14.26
N ASP A 124 5.72 -36.10 -14.54
CA ASP A 124 5.85 -37.55 -14.67
C ASP A 124 6.57 -37.97 -15.97
N GLU A 125 6.88 -39.26 -16.11
CA GLU A 125 7.64 -39.76 -17.28
C GLU A 125 6.90 -39.57 -18.62
N VAL A 126 5.56 -39.55 -18.61
CA VAL A 126 4.75 -39.32 -19.81
C VAL A 126 4.70 -37.83 -20.12
N GLU A 127 4.48 -37.00 -19.11
CA GLU A 127 4.47 -35.54 -19.21
C GLU A 127 5.82 -35.01 -19.70
N LYS A 128 6.93 -35.62 -19.30
CA LYS A 128 8.27 -35.24 -19.77
C LYS A 128 8.43 -35.34 -21.28
N GLU A 129 7.85 -36.36 -21.93
CA GLU A 129 7.94 -36.50 -23.39
C GLU A 129 7.31 -35.31 -24.13
N THR A 130 6.24 -34.74 -23.57
CA THR A 130 5.50 -33.61 -24.14
C THR A 130 6.09 -32.25 -23.72
N PHE A 131 6.44 -32.10 -22.44
CA PHE A 131 6.70 -30.79 -21.83
C PHE A 131 8.18 -30.45 -21.65
N VAL A 132 9.11 -31.41 -21.73
CA VAL A 132 10.55 -31.08 -21.69
C VAL A 132 10.96 -30.20 -22.87
N PRO A 133 10.55 -30.44 -24.14
CA PRO A 133 10.85 -29.54 -25.25
C PRO A 133 10.32 -28.11 -25.02
N LYS A 134 9.15 -27.99 -24.39
CA LYS A 134 8.52 -26.70 -24.02
C LYS A 134 9.27 -26.00 -22.90
N ALA A 135 9.70 -26.75 -21.89
CA ALA A 135 10.57 -26.25 -20.84
C ALA A 135 11.88 -25.70 -21.42
N SER A 136 12.50 -26.42 -22.36
CA SER A 136 13.71 -25.95 -23.05
C SER A 136 13.46 -24.67 -23.86
N ALA A 137 12.32 -24.56 -24.55
CA ALA A 137 11.95 -23.34 -25.26
C ALA A 137 11.83 -22.14 -24.30
N SER A 138 11.27 -22.33 -23.10
CA SER A 138 11.23 -21.28 -22.09
C SER A 138 12.61 -20.91 -21.56
N THR A 139 13.47 -21.89 -21.24
CA THR A 139 14.83 -21.63 -20.77
C THR A 139 15.65 -20.84 -21.79
N ASN A 140 15.45 -21.12 -23.08
CA ASN A 140 16.09 -20.39 -24.19
C ASN A 140 15.26 -19.18 -24.66
N GLY A 141 14.32 -18.70 -23.84
CA GLY A 141 13.55 -17.50 -24.14
C GLY A 141 14.43 -16.24 -24.08
N PRO A 142 14.20 -15.23 -24.92
CA PRO A 142 15.05 -14.03 -25.01
C PRO A 142 15.28 -13.33 -23.67
N VAL A 143 14.27 -13.26 -22.80
CA VAL A 143 14.41 -12.62 -21.48
C VAL A 143 15.27 -13.48 -20.56
N LYS A 144 15.04 -14.79 -20.53
CA LYS A 144 15.85 -15.71 -19.71
C LYS A 144 17.29 -15.71 -20.21
N GLU A 145 17.56 -15.84 -21.50
CA GLU A 145 18.91 -15.78 -22.07
C GLU A 145 19.66 -14.52 -21.62
N ARG A 146 18.98 -13.35 -21.65
CA ARG A 146 19.58 -12.12 -21.15
C ARG A 146 19.88 -12.17 -19.65
N LEU A 147 18.95 -12.68 -18.84
CA LEU A 147 19.17 -12.83 -17.40
C LEU A 147 20.31 -13.82 -17.08
N TYR A 148 20.39 -14.95 -17.78
CA TYR A 148 21.51 -15.89 -17.69
C TYR A 148 22.83 -15.19 -18.00
N SER A 149 22.90 -14.38 -19.06
CA SER A 149 24.12 -13.63 -19.41
C SER A 149 24.61 -12.66 -18.32
N ILE A 150 23.74 -12.24 -17.40
CA ILE A 150 24.06 -11.30 -16.32
C ILE A 150 24.28 -12.02 -14.99
N VAL A 151 23.46 -13.02 -14.68
CA VAL A 151 23.34 -13.61 -13.33
C VAL A 151 24.08 -14.94 -13.21
N ASP A 152 24.15 -15.74 -14.27
CA ASP A 152 24.77 -17.07 -14.25
C ASP A 152 26.30 -16.94 -14.37
N THR A 153 26.93 -16.65 -13.23
CA THR A 153 28.38 -16.43 -13.15
C THR A 153 29.19 -17.73 -13.20
N ASP A 154 28.63 -18.86 -12.75
CA ASP A 154 29.33 -20.16 -12.73
C ASP A 154 29.08 -20.97 -14.02
N LYS A 155 28.19 -20.49 -14.89
CA LYS A 155 27.85 -21.05 -16.20
C LYS A 155 27.32 -22.47 -16.09
N ASN A 156 26.52 -22.72 -15.06
CA ASN A 156 25.89 -24.01 -14.82
C ASN A 156 24.49 -24.13 -15.47
N ASP A 157 24.05 -23.11 -16.20
CA ASP A 157 22.74 -22.98 -16.84
C ASP A 157 21.57 -23.07 -15.83
N ARG A 158 21.78 -22.57 -14.60
CA ARG A 158 20.75 -22.42 -13.56
C ARG A 158 20.83 -21.06 -12.89
N LEU A 159 19.66 -20.47 -12.60
CA LEU A 159 19.57 -19.24 -11.83
C LEU A 159 19.15 -19.54 -10.39
N THR A 160 20.13 -19.71 -9.51
CA THR A 160 19.85 -19.93 -8.09
C THR A 160 19.50 -18.63 -7.36
N LEU A 161 18.77 -18.73 -6.24
CA LEU A 161 18.51 -17.58 -5.37
C LEU A 161 19.81 -16.92 -4.87
N ALA A 162 20.89 -17.69 -4.71
CA ALA A 162 22.18 -17.19 -4.27
C ALA A 162 22.82 -16.31 -5.36
N GLU A 163 22.81 -16.75 -6.62
CA GLU A 163 23.33 -15.99 -7.75
C GLU A 163 22.50 -14.73 -8.02
N ILE A 164 21.17 -14.85 -8.00
CA ILE A 164 20.29 -13.69 -8.16
C ILE A 164 20.59 -12.64 -7.08
N ARG A 165 20.74 -13.06 -5.82
CA ARG A 165 21.09 -12.13 -4.72
C ARG A 165 22.49 -11.53 -4.91
N ALA A 166 23.47 -12.32 -5.33
CA ALA A 166 24.83 -11.85 -5.55
C ALA A 166 24.92 -10.86 -6.72
N ALA A 167 24.19 -11.10 -7.81
CA ALA A 167 24.09 -10.20 -8.95
C ALA A 167 23.40 -8.89 -8.57
N LEU A 168 22.23 -8.96 -7.90
CA LEU A 168 21.49 -7.76 -7.49
C LEU A 168 22.21 -6.91 -6.43
N ALA A 169 23.18 -7.48 -5.70
CA ALA A 169 24.01 -6.74 -4.76
C ALA A 169 25.09 -5.87 -5.46
N LYS A 170 25.36 -6.11 -6.74
CA LYS A 170 26.41 -5.43 -7.52
C LYS A 170 25.76 -4.46 -8.52
N PRO A 171 26.01 -3.13 -8.44
CA PRO A 171 25.33 -2.16 -9.29
C PRO A 171 25.45 -2.42 -10.80
N TRP A 172 26.62 -2.85 -11.27
CA TRP A 172 26.87 -3.15 -12.69
C TRP A 172 26.12 -4.37 -13.23
N PHE A 173 25.59 -5.24 -12.37
CA PHE A 173 24.67 -6.31 -12.76
C PHE A 173 23.21 -5.92 -12.49
N ALA A 174 22.94 -5.21 -11.40
CA ALA A 174 21.60 -4.78 -11.04
C ALA A 174 21.00 -3.75 -12.01
N GLN A 175 21.81 -2.79 -12.49
CA GLN A 175 21.33 -1.74 -13.39
C GLN A 175 20.83 -2.30 -14.73
N PRO A 176 21.59 -3.14 -15.47
CA PRO A 176 21.07 -3.77 -16.69
C PRO A 176 19.78 -4.56 -16.47
N ILE A 177 19.67 -5.30 -15.35
CA ILE A 177 18.42 -6.01 -14.98
C ILE A 177 17.26 -5.02 -14.81
N SER A 178 17.49 -3.88 -14.16
CA SER A 178 16.47 -2.83 -13.97
C SER A 178 16.12 -2.06 -15.24
N GLN A 179 16.94 -2.18 -16.28
CA GLN A 179 16.80 -1.51 -17.57
C GLN A 179 16.31 -2.45 -18.68
N LEU A 180 15.86 -3.66 -18.33
CA LEU A 180 15.18 -4.55 -19.28
C LEU A 180 13.75 -4.05 -19.54
N VAL A 181 13.46 -3.69 -20.79
CA VAL A 181 12.12 -3.39 -21.27
C VAL A 181 11.65 -4.57 -22.11
N THR A 182 10.75 -5.36 -21.53
CA THR A 182 10.20 -6.54 -22.23
C THR A 182 8.92 -6.18 -22.96
N LYS A 183 8.76 -6.69 -24.18
CA LYS A 183 7.48 -6.72 -24.90
C LYS A 183 6.91 -8.11 -24.78
N TYR A 184 5.76 -8.23 -24.12
CA TYR A 184 5.09 -9.50 -23.92
C TYR A 184 3.58 -9.30 -23.92
N GLU A 185 2.84 -10.39 -24.09
CA GLU A 185 1.39 -10.36 -23.97
C GLU A 185 1.01 -10.03 -22.52
N SER A 186 0.30 -8.92 -22.36
CA SER A 186 -0.12 -8.40 -21.06
C SER A 186 -0.92 -9.42 -20.25
N GLU A 187 -0.54 -9.65 -18.99
CA GLU A 187 -1.33 -10.47 -18.06
C GLU A 187 -2.70 -9.84 -17.75
N TRP A 188 -2.82 -8.52 -17.92
CA TRP A 188 -4.06 -7.76 -17.72
C TRP A 188 -4.97 -7.76 -18.95
N PHE A 189 -4.54 -8.37 -20.06
CA PHE A 189 -5.35 -8.58 -21.25
C PHE A 189 -5.84 -10.04 -21.29
N TYR A 190 -7.06 -10.27 -20.79
CA TYR A 190 -7.62 -11.62 -20.74
C TYR A 190 -7.97 -12.19 -22.13
N LYS A 191 -7.49 -13.40 -22.37
CA LYS A 191 -7.90 -14.32 -23.45
C LYS A 191 -8.08 -15.72 -22.87
N ALA A 192 -9.23 -16.34 -23.12
CA ALA A 192 -9.53 -17.66 -22.60
C ALA A 192 -8.52 -18.69 -23.10
N GLU A 193 -8.15 -18.63 -24.39
CA GLU A 193 -7.28 -19.60 -25.05
C GLU A 193 -5.89 -19.69 -24.40
N LYS A 194 -5.38 -18.56 -23.88
CA LYS A 194 -4.08 -18.48 -23.19
C LYS A 194 -4.08 -19.28 -21.89
N TRP A 195 -5.19 -19.22 -21.15
CA TRP A 195 -5.34 -19.91 -19.87
C TRP A 195 -5.81 -21.35 -20.09
N ASP A 196 -6.65 -21.60 -21.08
CA ASP A 196 -7.06 -22.95 -21.49
C ASP A 196 -5.87 -23.79 -21.96
N ALA A 197 -4.84 -23.17 -22.56
CA ALA A 197 -3.62 -23.87 -22.94
C ALA A 197 -2.86 -24.51 -21.75
N LEU A 198 -3.13 -24.11 -20.51
CA LEU A 198 -2.53 -24.68 -19.31
C LEU A 198 -3.30 -25.88 -18.74
N ASP A 199 -4.45 -26.24 -19.32
CA ASP A 199 -5.38 -27.21 -18.73
C ASP A 199 -4.73 -28.57 -18.46
N GLU A 200 -3.93 -29.08 -19.40
CA GLU A 200 -3.21 -30.34 -19.24
C GLU A 200 -2.25 -30.30 -18.04
N LEU A 201 -1.41 -29.25 -17.96
CA LEU A 201 -0.46 -29.04 -16.85
C LEU A 201 -1.14 -28.78 -15.51
N MET A 202 -2.39 -28.32 -15.52
CA MET A 202 -3.20 -28.09 -14.32
C MET A 202 -4.09 -29.29 -13.95
N GLY A 203 -3.97 -30.42 -14.66
CA GLY A 203 -4.77 -31.61 -14.43
C GLY A 203 -6.26 -31.37 -14.65
N HIS A 204 -6.61 -30.54 -15.63
CA HIS A 204 -7.97 -30.18 -15.98
C HIS A 204 -8.38 -30.80 -17.33
N THR A 205 -9.43 -31.60 -17.33
CA THR A 205 -10.11 -32.05 -18.56
C THR A 205 -11.62 -31.92 -18.44
N ALA A 206 -12.34 -32.05 -19.55
CA ALA A 206 -13.81 -32.05 -19.55
C ALA A 206 -14.38 -33.22 -18.72
N GLU A 207 -13.70 -34.37 -18.73
CA GLU A 207 -14.07 -35.58 -17.99
C GLU A 207 -13.64 -35.52 -16.52
N GLN A 208 -12.56 -34.79 -16.20
CA GLN A 208 -12.01 -34.63 -14.85
C GLN A 208 -11.73 -33.14 -14.55
N PRO A 209 -12.74 -32.36 -14.18
CA PRO A 209 -12.58 -30.93 -14.01
C PRO A 209 -11.85 -30.59 -12.71
N ASN A 210 -10.70 -29.91 -12.82
CA ASN A 210 -10.08 -29.21 -11.70
C ASN A 210 -10.90 -27.96 -11.32
N ALA A 211 -11.73 -28.06 -10.28
CA ALA A 211 -12.60 -26.98 -9.83
C ALA A 211 -11.85 -25.72 -9.35
N GLY A 212 -10.67 -25.90 -8.75
CA GLY A 212 -9.82 -24.80 -8.31
C GLY A 212 -9.29 -24.00 -9.50
N TRP A 213 -8.83 -24.69 -10.54
CA TRP A 213 -8.35 -24.06 -11.77
C TRP A 213 -9.46 -23.31 -12.52
N VAL A 214 -10.66 -23.88 -12.59
CA VAL A 214 -11.83 -23.20 -13.20
C VAL A 214 -12.20 -21.92 -12.44
N ALA A 215 -12.16 -21.95 -11.11
CA ALA A 215 -12.40 -20.76 -10.30
C ALA A 215 -11.31 -19.70 -10.51
N GLU A 216 -10.06 -20.13 -10.66
CA GLU A 216 -8.92 -19.26 -10.89
C GLU A 216 -8.97 -18.57 -12.25
N LYS A 217 -9.32 -19.27 -13.34
CA LYS A 217 -9.56 -18.64 -14.66
C LYS A 217 -10.58 -17.50 -14.58
N LYS A 218 -11.68 -17.71 -13.85
CA LYS A 218 -12.70 -16.66 -13.64
C LYS A 218 -12.16 -15.48 -12.83
N ARG A 219 -11.32 -15.75 -11.82
CA ARG A 219 -10.65 -14.70 -11.04
C ARG A 219 -9.73 -13.87 -11.92
N ILE A 220 -8.94 -14.52 -12.77
CA ILE A 220 -8.04 -13.86 -13.73
C ILE A 220 -8.83 -13.00 -14.73
N GLU A 221 -9.91 -13.54 -15.30
CA GLU A 221 -10.81 -12.78 -16.18
C GLU A 221 -11.34 -11.52 -15.49
N HIS A 222 -11.78 -11.64 -14.23
CA HIS A 222 -12.30 -10.52 -13.45
C HIS A 222 -11.24 -9.46 -13.11
N LEU A 223 -9.98 -9.87 -12.93
CA LEU A 223 -8.86 -8.97 -12.65
C LEU A 223 -8.28 -8.30 -13.91
N SER A 224 -8.63 -8.79 -15.09
CA SER A 224 -8.19 -8.20 -16.36
C SER A 224 -8.95 -6.90 -16.63
N TRP A 225 -8.22 -5.79 -16.68
CA TRP A 225 -8.77 -4.45 -16.90
C TRP A 225 -8.30 -3.80 -18.21
N TRP A 226 -7.36 -4.42 -18.95
CA TRP A 226 -6.70 -3.77 -20.10
C TRP A 226 -7.68 -3.37 -21.20
N LYS A 227 -8.62 -4.25 -21.54
CA LYS A 227 -9.65 -3.97 -22.57
C LYS A 227 -10.51 -2.76 -22.21
N VAL A 228 -10.87 -2.62 -20.93
CA VAL A 228 -11.71 -1.50 -20.45
C VAL A 228 -11.00 -0.17 -20.67
N VAL A 229 -9.70 -0.09 -20.34
CA VAL A 229 -8.95 1.16 -20.46
C VAL A 229 -8.47 1.45 -21.88
N ALA A 230 -8.18 0.42 -22.68
CA ALA A 230 -7.79 0.60 -24.08
C ALA A 230 -8.93 1.19 -24.93
N GLU A 231 -10.18 0.94 -24.55
CA GLU A 231 -11.36 1.52 -25.21
C GLU A 231 -11.64 2.98 -24.81
N THR A 232 -11.19 3.40 -23.63
CA THR A 232 -11.52 4.73 -23.06
C THR A 232 -10.37 5.72 -23.06
N GLU A 233 -9.13 5.25 -23.04
CA GLU A 233 -7.91 6.05 -22.89
C GLU A 233 -6.94 5.83 -24.06
N ALA A 234 -5.88 6.65 -24.15
CA ALA A 234 -4.86 6.56 -25.22
C ALA A 234 -3.90 5.35 -25.10
N LEU A 235 -4.33 4.25 -24.49
CA LEU A 235 -3.55 3.01 -24.40
C LEU A 235 -3.75 2.16 -25.66
N SER A 236 -2.73 1.37 -26.00
CA SER A 236 -2.80 0.49 -27.16
C SER A 236 -3.88 -0.59 -26.95
N ALA A 237 -4.67 -0.82 -28.00
CA ALA A 237 -5.59 -1.95 -28.08
C ALA A 237 -4.86 -3.27 -28.39
N GLU A 238 -3.55 -3.22 -28.63
CA GLU A 238 -2.71 -4.41 -28.82
C GLU A 238 -2.52 -5.17 -27.52
N GLU A 239 -2.48 -6.49 -27.65
CA GLU A 239 -2.24 -7.45 -26.56
C GLU A 239 -0.79 -7.49 -26.08
N ASN A 240 0.14 -7.27 -27.01
CA ASN A 240 1.57 -7.26 -26.75
C ASN A 240 2.02 -5.83 -26.51
N ILE A 241 2.47 -5.56 -25.30
CA ILE A 241 2.81 -4.22 -24.85
C ILE A 241 4.26 -4.21 -24.38
N TRP A 242 4.92 -3.07 -24.56
CA TRP A 242 6.17 -2.81 -23.86
C TRP A 242 5.89 -2.64 -22.36
N HIS A 243 6.90 -3.02 -21.57
CA HIS A 243 6.90 -3.01 -20.11
C HIS A 243 6.08 -1.88 -19.49
N MET A 244 5.17 -2.24 -18.58
CA MET A 244 4.46 -1.30 -17.73
C MET A 244 5.12 -1.27 -16.35
N HIS A 245 5.87 -0.21 -16.06
CA HIS A 245 6.42 0.00 -14.73
C HIS A 245 5.30 0.47 -13.80
N LEU A 246 4.91 -0.35 -12.82
CA LEU A 246 3.77 -0.08 -11.93
C LEU A 246 4.12 0.84 -10.73
N LEU A 247 5.39 1.05 -10.40
CA LEU A 247 5.78 1.91 -9.25
C LEU A 247 5.40 3.40 -9.42
N PRO A 248 5.55 4.02 -10.61
CA PRO A 248 5.00 5.33 -10.90
C PRO A 248 3.47 5.28 -10.85
N TYR A 249 2.83 4.17 -11.20
CA TYR A 249 1.37 4.01 -11.07
C TYR A 249 0.93 3.91 -9.61
N ILE A 250 1.66 3.25 -8.71
CA ILE A 250 1.33 3.27 -7.27
C ILE A 250 1.49 4.69 -6.74
N GLY A 251 2.55 5.41 -7.11
CA GLY A 251 2.76 6.83 -6.76
C GLY A 251 1.76 7.79 -7.40
N PHE A 252 1.27 7.52 -8.60
CA PHE A 252 0.33 8.34 -9.37
C PHE A 252 -1.13 8.04 -9.00
N MET A 253 -1.45 6.79 -8.64
CA MET A 253 -2.72 6.38 -8.03
C MET A 253 -2.79 6.77 -6.55
N SER A 254 -1.67 6.77 -5.82
CA SER A 254 -1.59 7.31 -4.45
C SER A 254 -1.45 8.84 -4.43
N GLY A 255 -1.06 9.45 -5.55
CA GLY A 255 -0.69 10.87 -5.63
C GLY A 255 -1.84 11.82 -5.94
N VAL A 256 -2.93 11.36 -6.55
CA VAL A 256 -4.17 12.14 -6.64
C VAL A 256 -5.35 11.17 -6.71
N SER A 257 -5.75 10.56 -5.58
CA SER A 257 -7.19 10.34 -5.45
C SER A 257 -7.80 11.74 -5.55
N ARG A 258 -8.48 12.04 -6.66
CA ARG A 258 -9.31 13.24 -6.77
C ARG A 258 -10.50 13.01 -5.83
N PHE A 259 -10.25 13.08 -4.52
CA PHE A 259 -11.30 13.09 -3.52
C PHE A 259 -11.91 14.48 -3.56
N SER A 260 -12.75 14.68 -4.58
CA SER A 260 -13.36 15.95 -4.89
C SER A 260 -14.77 16.01 -4.33
N CYS A 261 -15.14 17.19 -3.85
CA CYS A 261 -16.48 17.45 -3.36
C CYS A 261 -17.49 17.30 -4.51
N ALA A 262 -18.45 16.38 -4.39
CA ALA A 262 -19.50 16.18 -5.39
C ALA A 262 -20.42 17.41 -5.59
N LYS A 263 -20.40 18.38 -4.67
CA LYS A 263 -21.20 19.62 -4.76
C LYS A 263 -20.44 20.81 -5.35
N CYS A 264 -19.21 21.08 -4.91
CA CYS A 264 -18.45 22.26 -5.36
C CYS A 264 -17.25 21.93 -6.27
N GLY A 265 -16.97 20.66 -6.52
CA GLY A 265 -15.88 20.19 -7.39
C GLY A 265 -14.47 20.41 -6.82
N LYS A 266 -14.33 21.03 -5.65
CA LYS A 266 -13.03 21.27 -4.99
C LYS A 266 -12.41 19.97 -4.51
N ASN A 267 -11.09 19.87 -4.61
CA ASN A 267 -10.34 18.78 -3.99
C ASN A 267 -10.41 18.93 -2.46
N ILE A 268 -10.93 17.90 -1.78
CA ILE A 268 -11.11 17.83 -0.33
C ILE A 268 -10.36 16.64 0.28
N ALA A 269 -9.35 16.12 -0.44
CA ALA A 269 -8.45 15.08 0.05
C ALA A 269 -7.86 15.46 1.41
N LEU A 270 -8.15 14.64 2.41
CA LEU A 270 -7.57 14.76 3.75
C LEU A 270 -6.05 14.55 3.66
N THR A 271 -5.32 15.33 4.43
CA THR A 271 -3.87 15.21 4.59
C THR A 271 -3.53 14.95 6.05
N SER A 272 -2.33 14.44 6.32
CA SER A 272 -1.84 14.29 7.70
C SER A 272 -1.91 15.61 8.47
N ALA A 273 -1.52 16.73 7.84
CA ALA A 273 -1.56 18.06 8.45
C ALA A 273 -2.97 18.46 8.90
N ILE A 274 -3.99 18.19 8.09
CA ILE A 274 -5.38 18.47 8.43
C ILE A 274 -5.86 17.53 9.53
N MET A 275 -5.58 16.23 9.42
CA MET A 275 -5.93 15.27 10.47
C MET A 275 -5.28 15.63 11.80
N LYS A 276 -4.05 16.14 11.81
CA LYS A 276 -3.38 16.63 13.03
C LYS A 276 -4.02 17.87 13.65
N LYS A 277 -4.64 18.74 12.84
CA LYS A 277 -5.46 19.86 13.35
C LYS A 277 -6.79 19.39 13.93
N ILE A 278 -7.35 18.31 13.39
CA ILE A 278 -8.64 17.76 13.82
C ILE A 278 -8.49 16.87 15.07
N ALA A 279 -7.49 16.00 15.09
CA ALA A 279 -7.27 14.99 16.12
C ALA A 279 -6.69 15.55 17.42
N ALA A 280 -6.68 14.74 18.48
CA ALA A 280 -6.03 15.12 19.73
C ALA A 280 -4.52 15.30 19.52
N PRO A 281 -3.84 16.19 20.29
CA PRO A 281 -2.41 16.45 20.12
C PRO A 281 -1.53 15.19 20.22
N SER A 282 -1.94 14.21 21.03
CA SER A 282 -1.23 12.94 21.27
C SER A 282 -1.27 11.95 20.09
N VAL A 283 -2.13 12.16 19.09
CA VAL A 283 -2.19 11.29 17.91
C VAL A 283 -0.89 11.40 17.11
N LEU A 284 -0.28 10.26 16.75
CA LEU A 284 0.99 10.23 16.02
C LEU A 284 0.82 10.72 14.58
N GLU A 285 1.85 11.37 14.03
CA GLU A 285 1.87 11.82 12.63
C GLU A 285 1.63 10.66 11.66
N GLN A 286 2.27 9.52 11.91
CA GLN A 286 2.13 8.33 11.08
C GLN A 286 0.68 7.82 11.03
N PHE A 287 0.01 7.79 12.19
CA PHE A 287 -1.41 7.41 12.26
C PHE A 287 -2.29 8.43 11.52
N ALA A 288 -2.05 9.72 11.70
CA ALA A 288 -2.80 10.77 11.02
C ALA A 288 -2.67 10.69 9.49
N LYS A 289 -1.46 10.38 9.00
CA LYS A 289 -1.19 10.12 7.59
C LYS A 289 -1.97 8.90 7.08
N GLU A 290 -1.80 7.75 7.73
CA GLU A 290 -2.46 6.51 7.30
C GLU A 290 -3.98 6.60 7.37
N PHE A 291 -4.53 7.25 8.40
CA PHE A 291 -5.95 7.54 8.51
C PHE A 291 -6.43 8.43 7.36
N ALA A 292 -5.72 9.53 7.05
CA ALA A 292 -6.10 10.45 5.99
C ALA A 292 -6.11 9.76 4.61
N GLU A 293 -5.04 9.03 4.28
CA GLU A 293 -4.90 8.29 3.03
C GLU A 293 -6.01 7.24 2.88
N THR A 294 -6.25 6.46 3.93
CA THR A 294 -7.31 5.43 3.92
C THR A 294 -8.70 6.05 3.86
N ALA A 295 -8.95 7.15 4.58
CA ALA A 295 -10.24 7.83 4.60
C ALA A 295 -10.60 8.38 3.22
N ASN A 296 -9.63 8.94 2.47
CA ASN A 296 -9.88 9.45 1.12
C ASN A 296 -10.40 8.36 0.17
N VAL A 297 -9.91 7.13 0.31
CA VAL A 297 -10.38 5.98 -0.47
C VAL A 297 -11.75 5.52 0.01
N ILE A 298 -11.86 5.15 1.29
CA ILE A 298 -13.07 4.55 1.85
C ILE A 298 -14.25 5.53 1.81
N PHE A 299 -14.06 6.81 2.13
CA PHE A 299 -15.13 7.78 2.06
C PHE A 299 -15.66 7.92 0.63
N SER A 300 -14.79 7.88 -0.38
CA SER A 300 -15.20 7.89 -1.78
C SER A 300 -16.06 6.67 -2.14
N GLU A 301 -15.63 5.46 -1.78
CA GLU A 301 -16.36 4.20 -2.04
C GLU A 301 -17.77 4.19 -1.43
N TYR A 302 -17.93 4.80 -0.25
CA TYR A 302 -19.22 4.90 0.43
C TYR A 302 -20.04 6.14 0.04
N GLY A 303 -19.56 6.99 -0.87
CA GLY A 303 -20.26 8.20 -1.33
C GLY A 303 -20.26 9.35 -0.32
N ILE A 304 -19.31 9.34 0.62
CA ILE A 304 -19.07 10.38 1.62
C ILE A 304 -18.10 11.40 1.01
N ASN A 305 -18.50 12.01 -0.09
CA ASN A 305 -17.62 12.84 -0.92
C ASN A 305 -18.13 14.27 -1.07
N THR A 306 -18.86 14.81 -0.10
CA THR A 306 -19.18 16.25 -0.02
C THR A 306 -18.46 16.89 1.16
N CYS A 307 -18.15 18.18 1.06
CA CYS A 307 -17.55 18.94 2.16
C CYS A 307 -18.36 18.78 3.46
N SER A 308 -19.69 18.86 3.37
CA SER A 308 -20.57 18.71 4.53
C SER A 308 -20.49 17.29 5.13
N GLN A 309 -20.60 16.24 4.30
CA GLN A 309 -20.54 14.88 4.82
C GLN A 309 -19.21 14.57 5.51
N VAL A 310 -18.07 14.98 4.92
CA VAL A 310 -16.74 14.78 5.51
C VAL A 310 -16.62 15.52 6.85
N SER A 311 -17.05 16.78 6.93
CA SER A 311 -17.02 17.53 8.19
C SER A 311 -17.88 16.91 9.29
N PHE A 312 -19.07 16.42 8.92
CA PHE A 312 -19.98 15.83 9.89
C PHE A 312 -19.49 14.47 10.38
N ILE A 313 -19.06 13.57 9.49
CA ILE A 313 -18.57 12.25 9.93
C ILE A 313 -17.31 12.37 10.78
N LEU A 314 -16.38 13.28 10.43
CA LEU A 314 -15.18 13.52 11.24
C LEU A 314 -15.52 14.19 12.58
N GLY A 315 -16.49 15.10 12.62
CA GLY A 315 -16.92 15.73 13.89
C GLY A 315 -17.61 14.75 14.83
N GLN A 316 -18.45 13.86 14.30
CA GLN A 316 -19.05 12.75 15.07
C GLN A 316 -17.97 11.77 15.52
N GLY A 317 -17.11 11.34 14.60
CA GLY A 317 -15.99 10.45 14.88
C GLY A 317 -15.04 11.02 15.93
N LYS A 318 -14.77 12.32 15.92
CA LYS A 318 -13.95 13.00 16.94
C LYS A 318 -14.54 12.84 18.34
N VAL A 319 -15.87 12.87 18.49
CA VAL A 319 -16.53 12.65 19.79
C VAL A 319 -16.50 11.19 20.19
N GLU A 320 -16.87 10.28 19.29
CA GLU A 320 -16.88 8.84 19.59
C GLU A 320 -15.49 8.34 19.99
N THR A 321 -14.46 8.80 19.28
CA THR A 321 -13.09 8.28 19.41
C THR A 321 -12.20 9.05 20.37
N GLN A 322 -12.79 9.97 21.16
CA GLN A 322 -12.06 10.86 22.07
C GLN A 322 -10.90 11.60 21.37
N GLY A 323 -11.19 12.19 20.21
CA GLY A 323 -10.18 12.87 19.40
C GLY A 323 -9.28 11.92 18.60
N PHE A 324 -9.81 10.80 18.11
CA PHE A 324 -9.08 9.77 17.35
C PHE A 324 -7.97 9.10 18.16
N THR A 325 -8.13 9.03 19.48
CA THR A 325 -7.17 8.39 20.38
C THR A 325 -7.60 6.99 20.83
N ARG A 326 -8.89 6.68 20.73
CA ARG A 326 -9.48 5.40 21.14
C ARG A 326 -10.59 5.00 20.19
N PHE A 327 -10.58 3.77 19.69
CA PHE A 327 -11.61 3.23 18.79
C PHE A 327 -12.41 2.11 19.43
N ARG A 328 -12.46 2.09 20.76
CA ARG A 328 -13.13 1.10 21.58
C ARG A 328 -13.72 1.80 22.79
N GLU A 329 -15.00 1.59 23.05
CA GLU A 329 -15.62 2.14 24.24
C GLU A 329 -15.13 1.46 25.53
N SER A 330 -15.02 2.25 26.59
CA SER A 330 -14.74 1.76 27.93
C SER A 330 -16.05 1.43 28.63
N LEU A 331 -16.18 0.19 29.06
CA LEU A 331 -17.31 -0.34 29.82
C LEU A 331 -16.96 -0.54 31.31
N ASN A 332 -15.83 0.03 31.75
CA ASN A 332 -15.40 -0.01 33.15
C ASN A 332 -16.15 1.02 34.02
N TYR A 333 -17.28 0.63 34.59
CA TYR A 333 -18.04 1.47 35.50
C TYR A 333 -17.62 1.26 36.96
N SER A 334 -16.87 2.21 37.53
CA SER A 334 -16.34 2.09 38.89
C SER A 334 -17.42 2.15 39.97
N ARG A 335 -17.18 1.47 41.10
CA ARG A 335 -18.03 1.55 42.30
C ARG A 335 -18.10 2.95 42.92
N ALA A 336 -17.19 3.85 42.58
CA ALA A 336 -17.21 5.24 43.06
C ALA A 336 -18.35 6.05 42.43
N THR A 337 -18.76 5.73 41.20
CA THR A 337 -19.74 6.51 40.43
C THR A 337 -21.00 5.72 40.07
N PHE A 338 -20.92 4.39 40.08
CA PHE A 338 -22.03 3.50 39.72
C PHE A 338 -22.43 2.57 40.85
N THR A 339 -23.75 2.35 40.95
CA THR A 339 -24.34 1.26 41.73
C THR A 339 -24.77 0.14 40.77
N PRO A 340 -24.98 -1.10 41.26
CA PRO A 340 -25.48 -2.20 40.42
C PRO A 340 -26.79 -1.85 39.71
N ARG A 341 -27.68 -1.10 40.39
CA ARG A 341 -28.92 -0.61 39.80
C ARG A 341 -28.69 0.39 38.67
N LYS A 342 -27.77 1.34 38.85
CA LYS A 342 -27.43 2.31 37.79
C LYS A 342 -26.85 1.59 36.57
N LEU A 343 -25.96 0.63 36.79
CA LEU A 343 -25.36 -0.16 35.71
C LEU A 343 -26.42 -0.98 34.96
N TYR A 344 -27.31 -1.66 35.68
CA TYR A 344 -28.45 -2.38 35.10
C TYR A 344 -29.31 -1.49 34.20
N ASN A 345 -29.63 -0.28 34.67
CA ASN A 345 -30.50 0.65 33.96
C ASN A 345 -29.88 1.29 32.71
N LEU A 346 -28.55 1.20 32.50
CA LEU A 346 -27.92 1.74 31.29
C LEU A 346 -28.40 1.02 30.03
N VAL A 347 -28.43 -0.32 30.07
CA VAL A 347 -28.83 -1.18 28.95
C VAL A 347 -29.59 -2.39 29.45
N THR A 348 -30.70 -2.15 30.16
CA THR A 348 -31.56 -3.17 30.81
C THR A 348 -31.84 -4.37 29.92
N THR A 349 -32.18 -4.13 28.65
CA THR A 349 -32.46 -5.20 27.67
C THR A 349 -31.23 -6.04 27.38
N ALA A 350 -30.07 -5.42 27.16
CA ALA A 350 -28.82 -6.12 26.84
C ALA A 350 -28.33 -6.97 28.02
N VAL A 351 -28.43 -6.43 29.25
CA VAL A 351 -28.10 -7.16 30.49
C VAL A 351 -29.04 -8.35 30.68
N ASN A 352 -30.35 -8.17 30.49
CA ASN A 352 -31.30 -9.29 30.58
C ASN A 352 -31.05 -10.36 29.52
N ASN A 353 -30.67 -9.97 28.30
CA ASN A 353 -30.26 -10.92 27.27
C ASN A 353 -28.99 -11.68 27.67
N GLY A 354 -28.06 -11.05 28.38
CA GLY A 354 -26.88 -11.69 28.97
C GLY A 354 -27.23 -12.81 29.96
N PHE A 355 -28.17 -12.54 30.86
CA PHE A 355 -28.71 -13.56 31.77
C PHE A 355 -29.38 -14.72 31.01
N ALA A 356 -30.21 -14.40 30.02
CA ALA A 356 -30.88 -15.40 29.19
C ALA A 356 -29.88 -16.29 28.43
N ARG A 357 -28.84 -15.71 27.82
CA ARG A 357 -27.78 -16.48 27.13
C ARG A 357 -27.02 -17.43 28.07
N LYS A 358 -26.88 -17.06 29.35
CA LYS A 358 -26.26 -17.90 30.38
C LYS A 358 -27.23 -18.91 31.01
N GLY A 359 -28.51 -18.92 30.59
CA GLY A 359 -29.54 -19.80 31.17
C GLY A 359 -29.91 -19.44 32.62
N LEU A 360 -29.65 -18.21 33.06
CA LEU A 360 -29.87 -17.77 34.43
C LEU A 360 -31.26 -17.14 34.59
N ASN A 361 -32.15 -17.81 35.34
CA ASN A 361 -33.46 -17.25 35.72
C ASN A 361 -33.40 -16.70 37.15
N LEU A 362 -33.08 -15.41 37.27
CA LEU A 362 -32.82 -14.74 38.54
C LEU A 362 -33.92 -13.74 38.90
N THR A 363 -34.21 -13.61 40.20
CA THR A 363 -35.02 -12.50 40.72
C THR A 363 -34.27 -11.17 40.55
N GLU A 364 -34.97 -10.05 40.70
CA GLU A 364 -34.35 -8.72 40.55
C GLU A 364 -33.21 -8.48 41.55
N GLU A 365 -33.37 -8.88 42.80
CA GLU A 365 -32.31 -8.79 43.83
C GLU A 365 -31.09 -9.64 43.47
N GLN A 366 -31.31 -10.86 42.98
CA GLN A 366 -30.24 -11.74 42.53
C GLN A 366 -29.50 -11.19 41.31
N LYS A 367 -30.22 -10.55 40.36
CA LYS A 367 -29.61 -9.86 39.23
C LYS A 367 -28.71 -8.72 39.70
N LEU A 368 -29.18 -7.88 40.62
CA LEU A 368 -28.36 -6.78 41.14
C LEU A 368 -27.12 -7.30 41.86
N LYS A 369 -27.23 -8.37 42.63
CA LYS A 369 -26.09 -9.01 43.28
C LYS A 369 -25.09 -9.54 42.25
N TYR A 370 -25.56 -10.25 41.21
CA TYR A 370 -24.70 -10.73 40.13
C TYR A 370 -23.97 -9.57 39.43
N ILE A 371 -24.68 -8.46 39.18
CA ILE A 371 -24.09 -7.27 38.57
C ILE A 371 -22.99 -6.70 39.48
N ASP A 372 -23.22 -6.60 40.78
CA ASP A 372 -22.21 -6.12 41.73
C ASP A 372 -20.99 -7.05 41.79
N ASP A 373 -21.22 -8.36 41.87
CA ASP A 373 -20.18 -9.36 42.07
C ASP A 373 -19.33 -9.57 40.80
N HIS A 374 -19.92 -9.43 39.61
CA HIS A 374 -19.27 -9.85 38.35
C HIS A 374 -19.10 -8.77 37.27
N LEU A 375 -19.95 -7.74 37.25
CA LEU A 375 -20.00 -6.79 36.13
C LEU A 375 -19.53 -5.38 36.52
N LEU A 376 -19.86 -4.92 37.73
CA LEU A 376 -19.50 -3.59 38.20
C LEU A 376 -17.98 -3.49 38.42
N GLY A 377 -17.35 -2.50 37.77
CA GLY A 377 -15.89 -2.34 37.74
C GLY A 377 -15.16 -3.38 36.88
N ASN A 378 -15.88 -4.18 36.08
CA ASN A 378 -15.32 -5.23 35.24
C ASN A 378 -15.64 -4.97 33.75
N ASP A 379 -14.70 -4.32 33.07
CA ASP A 379 -14.84 -3.92 31.67
C ASP A 379 -15.11 -5.09 30.70
N ALA A 380 -14.34 -6.17 30.82
CA ALA A 380 -14.50 -7.36 29.97
C ALA A 380 -15.78 -8.12 30.34
N GLY A 381 -16.03 -8.29 31.64
CA GLY A 381 -17.21 -8.99 32.14
C GLY A 381 -18.51 -8.32 31.73
N TYR A 382 -18.60 -6.99 31.86
CA TYR A 382 -19.78 -6.24 31.44
C TYR A 382 -19.96 -6.25 29.92
N GLY A 383 -18.87 -6.14 29.16
CA GLY A 383 -18.87 -6.26 27.69
C GLY A 383 -19.44 -7.60 27.23
N GLN A 384 -18.84 -8.71 27.65
CA GLN A 384 -19.26 -10.06 27.25
C GLN A 384 -20.67 -10.39 27.74
N HIS A 385 -21.02 -9.95 28.95
CA HIS A 385 -22.35 -10.19 29.50
C HIS A 385 -23.43 -9.42 28.74
N SER A 386 -23.27 -8.12 28.54
CA SER A 386 -24.31 -7.27 27.95
C SER A 386 -24.32 -7.33 26.43
N PHE A 387 -23.13 -7.39 25.81
CA PHE A 387 -22.94 -7.30 24.37
C PHE A 387 -22.34 -8.58 23.76
N GLY A 388 -22.50 -9.75 24.38
CA GLY A 388 -22.08 -11.03 23.80
C GLY A 388 -23.05 -11.60 22.77
N SER A 389 -22.63 -12.68 22.10
CA SER A 389 -23.45 -13.48 21.16
C SER A 389 -23.45 -14.96 21.52
N LEU A 390 -24.39 -15.72 20.97
CA LEU A 390 -24.35 -17.19 21.05
C LEU A 390 -23.39 -17.79 20.02
N ASP A 391 -23.27 -17.17 18.85
CA ASP A 391 -22.41 -17.64 17.75
C ASP A 391 -20.93 -17.57 18.13
N TYR A 392 -20.52 -16.51 18.84
CA TYR A 392 -19.18 -16.34 19.40
C TYR A 392 -19.26 -15.94 20.89
N PRO A 393 -19.33 -16.91 21.81
CA PRO A 393 -19.58 -16.68 23.24
C PRO A 393 -18.47 -15.92 23.99
N ASN A 394 -17.24 -15.93 23.46
CA ASN A 394 -16.09 -15.29 24.10
C ASN A 394 -15.90 -13.83 23.66
N ASN A 395 -16.64 -13.39 22.63
CA ASN A 395 -16.55 -12.05 22.07
C ASN A 395 -17.53 -11.09 22.77
N ASP A 396 -17.21 -9.80 22.72
CA ASP A 396 -18.16 -8.73 23.00
C ASP A 396 -18.27 -7.78 21.80
N TYR A 397 -19.47 -7.27 21.58
CA TYR A 397 -19.82 -6.35 20.50
C TYR A 397 -20.17 -4.98 21.07
N ARG A 398 -19.31 -4.50 21.99
CA ARG A 398 -19.33 -3.10 22.43
C ARG A 398 -19.04 -2.15 21.25
N GLY A 399 -19.26 -0.86 21.46
CA GLY A 399 -18.90 0.20 20.52
C GLY A 399 -17.43 0.16 20.10
N ARG A 400 -17.17 -0.04 18.80
CA ARG A 400 -15.83 0.08 18.19
C ARG A 400 -15.85 0.85 16.86
N GLY A 401 -14.69 1.33 16.45
CA GLY A 401 -14.49 1.98 15.16
C GLY A 401 -14.93 3.44 15.15
N LEU A 402 -14.98 4.05 13.95
CA LEU A 402 -15.15 5.49 13.80
C LEU A 402 -16.46 6.02 14.39
N LEU A 403 -17.55 5.27 14.24
CA LEU A 403 -18.89 5.65 14.72
C LEU A 403 -19.44 4.67 15.77
N HIS A 404 -18.56 3.93 16.48
CA HIS A 404 -18.93 2.97 17.53
C HIS A 404 -20.01 1.96 17.15
N LEU A 405 -19.70 1.11 16.17
CA LEU A 405 -20.51 -0.06 15.83
C LEU A 405 -20.74 -0.93 17.07
N THR A 406 -22.01 -1.24 17.38
CA THR A 406 -22.42 -1.90 18.63
C THR A 406 -23.48 -2.97 18.36
N PHE A 407 -23.52 -4.01 19.19
CA PHE A 407 -24.36 -5.21 19.10
C PHE A 407 -23.99 -6.20 17.99
N TYR A 408 -24.07 -7.49 18.29
CA TYR A 408 -23.68 -8.57 17.39
C TYR A 408 -24.34 -8.49 16.01
N GLU A 409 -25.65 -8.22 15.97
CA GLU A 409 -26.39 -8.12 14.70
C GLU A 409 -25.85 -7.02 13.77
N ALA A 410 -25.36 -5.91 14.33
CA ALA A 410 -24.75 -4.85 13.55
C ALA A 410 -23.37 -5.25 13.04
N TYR A 411 -22.56 -5.91 13.88
CA TYR A 411 -21.26 -6.47 13.48
C TYR A 411 -21.41 -7.51 12.37
N LYS A 412 -22.39 -8.40 12.46
CA LYS A 412 -22.69 -9.41 11.43
C LYS A 412 -23.05 -8.77 10.09
N LYS A 413 -23.99 -7.83 10.08
CA LYS A 413 -24.37 -7.10 8.85
C LYS A 413 -23.22 -6.28 8.28
N CYS A 414 -22.40 -5.69 9.15
CA CYS A 414 -21.21 -4.96 8.74
C CYS A 414 -20.20 -5.91 8.11
N ALA A 415 -19.95 -7.06 8.72
CA ALA A 415 -19.02 -8.06 8.21
C ALA A 415 -19.36 -8.52 6.80
N ASP A 416 -20.64 -8.83 6.57
CA ASP A 416 -21.15 -9.21 5.26
C ASP A 416 -20.98 -8.08 4.23
N ALA A 417 -21.21 -6.83 4.65
CA ALA A 417 -21.18 -5.68 3.75
C ALA A 417 -19.78 -5.18 3.40
N ILE A 418 -18.81 -5.29 4.31
CA ILE A 418 -17.42 -4.84 4.09
C ILE A 418 -16.50 -5.99 3.64
N GLY A 419 -16.96 -7.24 3.66
CA GLY A 419 -16.18 -8.41 3.27
C GLY A 419 -15.10 -8.83 4.30
N VAL A 420 -15.16 -8.30 5.53
CA VAL A 420 -14.21 -8.60 6.61
C VAL A 420 -14.98 -9.17 7.80
N ARG A 421 -14.55 -10.32 8.32
CA ARG A 421 -15.24 -11.06 9.41
C ARG A 421 -15.04 -10.42 10.80
N VAL A 422 -15.54 -9.19 10.95
CA VAL A 422 -15.59 -8.44 12.23
C VAL A 422 -16.60 -9.03 13.21
N ASP A 423 -17.53 -9.87 12.74
CA ASP A 423 -18.43 -10.64 13.60
C ASP A 423 -17.66 -11.73 14.38
N SER A 424 -16.71 -12.41 13.75
CA SER A 424 -15.85 -13.39 14.45
C SER A 424 -14.63 -12.75 15.11
N ASN A 425 -14.14 -11.62 14.58
CA ASN A 425 -12.94 -10.91 15.04
C ASN A 425 -13.25 -9.42 15.30
N PRO A 426 -14.03 -9.09 16.34
CA PRO A 426 -14.52 -7.72 16.58
C PRO A 426 -13.42 -6.70 16.87
N GLU A 427 -12.26 -7.13 17.36
CA GLU A 427 -11.07 -6.31 17.58
C GLU A 427 -10.53 -5.68 16.29
N LEU A 428 -10.81 -6.25 15.10
CA LEU A 428 -10.42 -5.59 13.85
C LEU A 428 -11.07 -4.21 13.72
N ALA A 429 -12.28 -4.02 14.26
CA ALA A 429 -12.95 -2.73 14.27
C ALA A 429 -12.32 -1.69 15.22
N GLU A 430 -11.32 -2.07 16.04
CA GLU A 430 -10.57 -1.13 16.89
C GLU A 430 -9.08 -1.02 16.54
N THR A 431 -8.49 -2.00 15.83
CA THR A 431 -7.06 -2.03 15.53
C THR A 431 -6.70 -1.82 14.05
N ASP A 432 -7.60 -2.13 13.12
CA ASP A 432 -7.34 -1.99 11.68
C ASP A 432 -7.99 -0.71 11.14
N ILE A 433 -7.18 0.22 10.62
CA ILE A 433 -7.65 1.53 10.14
C ILE A 433 -8.65 1.40 8.98
N LYS A 434 -8.45 0.45 8.07
CA LYS A 434 -9.39 0.22 6.97
C LYS A 434 -10.74 -0.25 7.52
N VAL A 435 -10.74 -1.15 8.49
CA VAL A 435 -11.97 -1.66 9.12
C VAL A 435 -12.66 -0.59 9.98
N ILE A 436 -11.90 0.23 10.73
CA ILE A 436 -12.41 1.37 11.50
C ILE A 436 -13.18 2.34 10.60
N LEU A 437 -12.60 2.68 9.44
CA LEU A 437 -13.20 3.58 8.47
C LEU A 437 -14.37 2.92 7.73
N ALA A 438 -14.18 1.70 7.21
CA ALA A 438 -15.20 0.98 6.44
C ALA A 438 -16.46 0.71 7.27
N SER A 439 -16.32 0.30 8.54
CA SER A 439 -17.47 0.07 9.42
C SER A 439 -18.26 1.35 9.70
N GLY A 440 -17.58 2.46 9.98
CA GLY A 440 -18.21 3.77 10.17
C GLY A 440 -18.89 4.30 8.90
N SER A 441 -18.21 4.19 7.76
CA SER A 441 -18.72 4.62 6.45
C SER A 441 -19.89 3.76 5.97
N TRP A 442 -19.85 2.45 6.23
CA TRP A 442 -20.98 1.56 6.01
C TRP A 442 -22.18 1.97 6.86
N TYR A 443 -21.99 2.19 8.15
CA TYR A 443 -23.08 2.63 9.03
C TYR A 443 -23.68 3.96 8.58
N TRP A 444 -22.82 4.90 8.16
CA TRP A 444 -23.21 6.20 7.62
C TRP A 444 -24.13 6.06 6.39
N LYS A 445 -23.73 5.23 5.43
CA LYS A 445 -24.47 4.96 4.19
C LYS A 445 -25.76 4.18 4.47
N ALA A 446 -25.69 3.09 5.23
CA ALA A 446 -26.83 2.22 5.54
C ALA A 446 -27.96 2.95 6.27
N ASN A 447 -27.64 3.99 7.06
CA ASN A 447 -28.62 4.79 7.81
C ASN A 447 -29.02 6.10 7.11
N ASN A 448 -28.59 6.33 5.86
CA ASN A 448 -28.84 7.55 5.09
C ASN A 448 -28.43 8.83 5.86
N ILE A 449 -27.32 8.77 6.60
CA ILE A 449 -26.86 9.91 7.41
C ILE A 449 -26.35 11.04 6.49
N GLY A 450 -25.69 10.67 5.39
CA GLY A 450 -25.18 11.61 4.38
C GLY A 450 -26.24 12.56 3.84
N MET A 451 -27.45 12.06 3.59
CA MET A 451 -28.57 12.89 3.12
C MET A 451 -28.93 14.02 4.10
N VAL A 452 -28.86 13.74 5.41
CA VAL A 452 -29.15 14.74 6.45
C VAL A 452 -28.03 15.78 6.53
N ALA A 453 -26.77 15.34 6.43
CA ALA A 453 -25.61 16.24 6.42
C ALA A 453 -25.64 17.16 5.18
N ASP A 454 -26.15 16.68 4.05
CA ASP A 454 -26.22 17.42 2.81
C ASP A 454 -27.51 18.25 2.60
N ASP A 455 -28.48 18.15 3.51
CA ASP A 455 -29.76 18.87 3.39
C ASP A 455 -29.58 20.37 3.62
N THR A 456 -29.64 21.16 2.54
CA THR A 456 -29.44 22.62 2.59
C THR A 456 -30.64 23.39 3.14
N SER A 457 -31.78 22.72 3.39
CA SER A 457 -32.96 23.36 3.99
C SER A 457 -32.85 23.50 5.52
N LEU A 458 -31.91 22.77 6.13
CA LEU A 458 -31.69 22.76 7.57
C LEU A 458 -30.53 23.68 7.94
N ASP A 459 -30.66 24.38 9.07
CA ASP A 459 -29.52 25.04 9.68
C ASP A 459 -28.53 24.00 10.24
N MET A 460 -27.28 24.43 10.40
CA MET A 460 -26.17 23.55 10.77
C MET A 460 -26.39 22.84 12.12
N ASP A 461 -26.97 23.50 13.13
CA ASP A 461 -27.18 22.87 14.44
C ASP A 461 -28.28 21.82 14.38
N LEU A 462 -29.33 22.07 13.61
CA LEU A 462 -30.38 21.08 13.37
C LEU A 462 -29.85 19.89 12.56
N LYS A 463 -29.00 20.10 11.55
CA LYS A 463 -28.31 19.00 10.85
C LYS A 463 -27.51 18.17 11.85
N ILE A 464 -26.67 18.80 12.68
CA ILE A 464 -25.80 18.10 13.63
C ILE A 464 -26.63 17.31 14.63
N ARG A 465 -27.72 17.87 15.13
CA ARG A 465 -28.64 17.16 16.03
C ARG A 465 -29.28 15.95 15.36
N ARG A 466 -29.75 16.07 14.10
CA ARG A 466 -30.37 14.96 13.38
C ARG A 466 -29.36 13.86 12.99
N VAL A 467 -28.15 14.24 12.60
CA VAL A 467 -27.04 13.30 12.36
C VAL A 467 -26.69 12.58 13.66
N THR A 468 -26.53 13.32 14.76
CA THR A 468 -26.27 12.74 16.09
C THR A 468 -27.35 11.74 16.48
N ALA A 469 -28.63 12.06 16.29
CA ALA A 469 -29.74 11.16 16.64
C ALA A 469 -29.70 9.80 15.92
N LYS A 470 -29.09 9.73 14.73
CA LYS A 470 -28.89 8.47 13.98
C LYS A 470 -27.70 7.64 14.47
N ILE A 471 -26.74 8.27 15.14
CA ILE A 471 -25.52 7.63 15.64
C ILE A 471 -25.69 7.28 17.13
N ASN A 472 -26.14 8.24 17.92
CA ASN A 472 -26.43 8.11 19.34
C ASN A 472 -27.82 8.69 19.61
N THR A 473 -28.80 7.81 19.85
CA THR A 473 -30.20 8.21 20.09
C THR A 473 -30.39 9.03 21.37
N GLY A 474 -29.46 8.92 22.32
CA GLY A 474 -29.45 9.70 23.57
C GLY A 474 -28.98 11.15 23.39
N LEU A 475 -28.44 11.51 22.22
CA LEU A 475 -27.81 12.79 21.94
C LEU A 475 -26.63 13.10 22.89
N ASP A 476 -25.93 12.07 23.34
CA ASP A 476 -24.82 12.22 24.26
C ASP A 476 -23.73 13.11 23.66
N GLN A 477 -23.24 14.04 24.48
CA GLN A 477 -22.22 15.02 24.10
C GLN A 477 -22.59 15.88 22.88
N LEU A 478 -23.89 16.14 22.62
CA LEU A 478 -24.34 16.97 21.50
C LEU A 478 -23.62 18.33 21.43
N THR A 479 -23.34 18.98 22.57
CA THR A 479 -22.57 20.23 22.62
C THR A 479 -21.19 20.09 21.99
N ASN A 480 -20.45 19.02 22.31
CA ASN A 480 -19.13 18.76 21.73
C ASN A 480 -19.23 18.45 20.23
N ARG A 481 -20.26 17.69 19.82
CA ARG A 481 -20.52 17.38 18.40
C ARG A 481 -20.78 18.66 17.60
N VAL A 482 -21.55 19.60 18.16
CA VAL A 482 -21.80 20.92 17.55
C VAL A 482 -20.50 21.69 17.36
N VAL A 483 -19.68 21.80 18.42
CA VAL A 483 -18.40 22.52 18.37
C VAL A 483 -17.46 21.90 17.34
N PHE A 484 -17.20 20.60 17.45
CA PHE A 484 -16.21 19.93 16.60
C PHE A 484 -16.62 19.88 15.14
N THR A 485 -17.90 19.60 14.82
CA THR A 485 -18.35 19.62 13.43
C THR A 485 -18.22 21.02 12.81
N LYS A 486 -18.54 22.08 13.57
CA LYS A 486 -18.38 23.47 13.10
C LYS A 486 -16.92 23.85 12.87
N GLU A 487 -16.04 23.50 13.80
CA GLU A 487 -14.60 23.75 13.66
C GLU A 487 -14.01 23.04 12.43
N ILE A 488 -14.40 21.77 12.23
CA ILE A 488 -13.94 21.00 11.07
C ILE A 488 -14.53 21.58 9.78
N ALA A 489 -15.82 21.94 9.74
CA ALA A 489 -16.43 22.57 8.58
C ALA A 489 -15.70 23.86 8.18
N LYS A 490 -15.39 24.71 9.17
CA LYS A 490 -14.59 25.92 8.96
C LYS A 490 -13.20 25.57 8.41
N LEU A 491 -12.49 24.62 9.02
CA LEU A 491 -11.17 24.18 8.56
C LEU A 491 -11.21 23.69 7.11
N MET A 492 -12.21 22.88 6.73
CA MET A 492 -12.37 22.40 5.36
C MET A 492 -12.61 23.54 4.37
N ASN A 493 -13.37 24.58 4.77
CA ASN A 493 -13.61 25.74 3.92
C ASN A 493 -12.34 26.60 3.76
N ASP A 494 -11.60 26.82 4.86
CA ASP A 494 -10.40 27.66 4.87
C ASP A 494 -9.25 27.01 4.07
N GLU A 495 -9.05 25.70 4.20
CA GLU A 495 -7.94 24.98 3.54
C GLU A 495 -8.23 24.64 2.08
N PHE A 496 -9.47 24.29 1.74
CA PHE A 496 -9.82 23.77 0.41
C PHE A 496 -10.69 24.72 -0.43
N GLY A 497 -11.17 25.82 0.14
CA GLY A 497 -12.23 26.63 -0.47
C GLY A 497 -13.53 25.84 -0.65
N GLY A 498 -13.79 24.89 0.25
CA GLY A 498 -14.95 23.99 0.23
C GLY A 498 -16.30 24.66 0.51
N CYS A 499 -17.37 23.86 0.50
CA CYS A 499 -18.74 24.29 0.80
C CYS A 499 -19.34 23.57 2.02
N ALA A 500 -18.53 23.31 3.05
CA ALA A 500 -19.01 22.71 4.30
C ALA A 500 -19.91 23.71 5.03
N GLY A 501 -21.20 23.38 5.21
CA GLY A 501 -22.22 24.36 5.60
C GLY A 501 -23.63 23.81 5.60
#